data_AF-A0A9Q3DWK9-F1
#
_entry.id   AF-A0A9Q3DWK9-F1
#
_cell.length_a   1.000
_cell.length_b   1.000
_cell.length_c   1.000
_cell.angle_alpha   90.00
_cell.angle_beta   90.00
_cell.angle_gamma   90.00
#
_symmetry.space_group_name_H-M   'P 1'
#
loop_
_entity.id
_entity.type
_entity.pdbx_description
1 polymer ?
#
loop_
_entity_poly.entity_id
_entity_poly.type
_entity_poly.pdbx_seq_one_letter_code
_entity_poly.pdbx_strand_id
1 'polypeptide(L)'
;MTVCIDNAQHPLIIDSGAHFFIVARSFLDNHFPNWEKQLLPTKAKNFKSASGKITSIGPIMKDIIIPHRKGVIRLNPEFVALDDAHIQVFLLGTDYKRMYSIDIPNSKNRHITIGTNKKKKFSLDIYKISAQDPLKELVNEFRESQFRTTLTSKQKLSLLKMLRNNLTAFSIGEEPLGKIRGHDIKLYLNVERPYLPILRRP
;
A
#
# COMPACT_ATOMS: atom_id res chain seq x y z
N MET A 1 2.05 -9.77 3.94
CA MET A 1 2.22 -8.31 3.73
C MET A 1 1.97 -7.97 2.27
N THR A 2 1.82 -6.70 1.91
CA THR A 2 1.57 -6.28 0.52
C THR A 2 2.75 -5.45 0.07
N VAL A 3 3.23 -5.74 -1.14
CA VAL A 3 4.35 -5.06 -1.77
C VAL A 3 3.95 -4.57 -3.16
N CYS A 4 4.64 -3.55 -3.66
CA CYS A 4 4.43 -3.03 -4.99
C CYS A 4 5.55 -3.53 -5.92
N ILE A 5 5.17 -4.13 -7.05
CA ILE A 5 6.06 -4.59 -8.11
C ILE A 5 5.42 -4.14 -9.43
N ASP A 6 6.19 -3.53 -10.32
CA ASP A 6 5.67 -2.98 -11.60
C ASP A 6 4.41 -2.10 -11.44
N ASN A 7 4.37 -1.29 -10.38
CA ASN A 7 3.24 -0.41 -10.01
C ASN A 7 1.94 -1.13 -9.60
N ALA A 8 1.96 -2.45 -9.42
CA ALA A 8 0.83 -3.24 -8.94
C ALA A 8 1.10 -3.81 -7.54
N GLN A 9 0.03 -3.98 -6.75
CA GLN A 9 0.12 -4.52 -5.40
C GLN A 9 0.01 -6.05 -5.41
N HIS A 10 0.97 -6.71 -4.77
CA HIS A 10 1.04 -8.16 -4.66
C HIS A 10 1.23 -8.61 -3.22
N PRO A 11 0.64 -9.76 -2.84
CA PRO A 11 0.91 -10.34 -1.54
C PRO A 11 2.35 -10.88 -1.48
N LEU A 12 2.97 -10.74 -0.31
CA LEU A 12 4.28 -11.28 0.06
C LEU A 12 4.18 -11.91 1.44
N ILE A 13 4.66 -13.15 1.59
CA ILE A 13 4.83 -13.82 2.87
C ILE A 13 6.33 -13.90 3.16
N ILE A 14 6.70 -13.63 4.41
CA ILE A 14 8.06 -13.89 4.89
C ILE A 14 8.03 -15.27 5.52
N ASP A 15 8.70 -16.23 4.89
CA ASP A 15 8.67 -17.63 5.29
C ASP A 15 10.05 -18.09 5.76
N SER A 16 10.15 -18.46 7.04
CA SER A 16 11.38 -19.04 7.60
C SER A 16 11.62 -20.49 7.18
N GLY A 17 10.59 -21.19 6.69
CA GLY A 17 10.71 -22.54 6.12
C GLY A 17 11.24 -22.55 4.69
N ALA A 18 11.14 -21.42 3.97
CA ALA A 18 11.68 -21.28 2.62
C ALA A 18 13.14 -20.82 2.67
N HIS A 19 14.02 -21.53 1.98
CA HIS A 19 15.42 -21.07 1.85
C HIS A 19 15.55 -19.92 0.86
N PHE A 20 14.90 -20.06 -0.29
CA PHE A 20 14.98 -19.12 -1.40
C PHE A 20 13.75 -18.24 -1.50
N PHE A 21 13.91 -17.05 -2.07
CA PHE A 21 12.78 -16.27 -2.52
C PHE A 21 12.16 -16.86 -3.80
N ILE A 22 10.90 -17.28 -3.71
CA ILE A 22 10.21 -18.04 -4.77
C ILE A 22 8.83 -17.49 -5.11
N VAL A 23 8.38 -17.80 -6.32
CA VAL A 23 7.02 -17.54 -6.82
C VAL A 23 6.59 -18.63 -7.80
N ALA A 24 5.29 -18.91 -7.89
CA ALA A 24 4.75 -19.87 -8.84
C ALA A 24 4.62 -19.28 -10.25
N ARG A 25 4.82 -20.11 -11.27
CA ARG A 25 4.53 -19.79 -12.66
C ARG A 25 3.10 -19.30 -12.86
N SER A 26 2.12 -20.00 -12.30
CA SER A 26 0.71 -19.62 -12.42
C SER A 26 0.41 -18.22 -11.89
N PHE A 27 1.16 -17.78 -10.87
CA PHE A 27 1.03 -16.42 -10.34
C PHE A 27 1.68 -15.40 -11.29
N LEU A 28 2.85 -15.73 -11.86
CA LEU A 28 3.52 -14.87 -12.82
C LEU A 28 2.71 -14.70 -14.11
N ASP A 29 2.14 -15.76 -14.65
CA ASP A 29 1.33 -15.72 -15.88
C ASP A 29 0.11 -14.80 -15.73
N ASN A 30 -0.49 -14.77 -14.54
CA ASN A 30 -1.67 -13.94 -14.27
C ASN A 30 -1.35 -12.45 -14.03
N HIS A 31 -0.14 -12.14 -13.56
CA HIS A 31 0.20 -10.80 -13.05
C HIS A 31 1.30 -10.08 -13.83
N PHE A 32 2.17 -10.81 -14.55
CA PHE A 32 3.36 -10.27 -15.20
C PHE A 32 3.44 -10.76 -16.66
N PRO A 33 2.86 -10.03 -17.62
CA PRO A 33 2.93 -10.44 -19.03
C PRO A 33 4.37 -10.45 -19.52
N ASN A 34 4.74 -11.50 -20.27
CA ASN A 34 6.09 -11.70 -20.81
C ASN A 34 7.22 -11.79 -19.76
N TRP A 35 6.92 -12.23 -18.53
CA TRP A 35 7.94 -12.43 -17.50
C TRP A 35 9.05 -13.39 -17.93
N GLU A 36 8.75 -14.36 -18.79
CA GLU A 36 9.72 -15.34 -19.32
C GLU A 36 10.89 -14.66 -20.06
N LYS A 37 10.66 -13.50 -20.69
CA LYS A 37 11.73 -12.73 -21.38
C LYS A 37 12.72 -12.08 -20.40
N GLN A 38 12.38 -12.04 -19.12
CA GLN A 38 13.16 -11.42 -18.05
C GLN A 38 13.94 -12.48 -17.25
N LEU A 39 13.89 -13.75 -17.69
CA LEU A 39 14.65 -14.83 -17.09
C LEU A 39 16.15 -14.57 -17.25
N LEU A 40 16.87 -14.68 -16.15
CA LEU A 40 18.32 -14.56 -16.16
C LEU A 40 18.96 -15.88 -16.61
N PRO A 41 20.02 -15.83 -17.44
CA PRO A 41 20.72 -17.03 -17.90
C PRO A 41 21.39 -17.74 -16.73
N THR A 42 20.86 -18.90 -16.33
CA THR A 42 21.32 -19.61 -15.13
C THR A 42 21.35 -21.12 -15.34
N LYS A 43 22.28 -21.81 -14.68
CA LYS A 43 22.29 -23.28 -14.61
C LYS A 43 21.11 -23.76 -13.77
N ALA A 44 20.45 -24.82 -14.22
CA ALA A 44 19.35 -25.46 -13.50
C ALA A 44 19.75 -25.77 -12.04
N LYS A 45 18.98 -25.26 -11.08
CA LYS A 45 19.12 -25.60 -9.66
C LYS A 45 18.02 -26.57 -9.27
N ASN A 46 18.39 -27.57 -8.47
CA ASN A 46 17.44 -28.54 -7.93
C ASN A 46 16.79 -27.96 -6.66
N PHE A 47 15.47 -27.79 -6.68
CA PHE A 47 14.70 -27.35 -5.52
C PHE A 47 14.00 -28.54 -4.86
N LYS A 48 13.94 -28.52 -3.54
CA LYS A 48 13.22 -29.50 -2.72
C LYS A 48 12.19 -28.76 -1.88
N SER A 49 10.98 -29.30 -1.83
CA SER A 49 9.91 -28.88 -0.94
C SER A 49 9.57 -29.99 0.05
N ALA A 50 8.65 -29.69 0.96
CA ALA A 50 8.08 -30.70 1.86
C ALA A 50 7.34 -31.83 1.10
N SER A 51 6.82 -31.55 -0.09
CA SER A 51 6.07 -32.51 -0.93
C SER A 51 6.94 -33.25 -1.96
N GLY A 52 8.23 -32.93 -2.07
CA GLY A 52 9.13 -33.64 -2.98
C GLY A 52 10.05 -32.71 -3.78
N LYS A 53 10.39 -33.12 -4.99
CA LYS A 53 11.18 -32.29 -5.92
C LYS A 53 10.29 -31.24 -6.56
N ILE A 54 10.80 -30.02 -6.70
CA ILE A 54 10.14 -28.95 -7.46
C ILE A 54 11.02 -28.56 -8.65
N THR A 55 10.40 -28.42 -9.81
CA THR A 55 11.03 -27.91 -11.02
C THR A 55 11.12 -26.39 -10.96
N SER A 56 12.33 -25.86 -11.20
CA SER A 56 12.54 -24.41 -11.34
C SER A 56 12.69 -24.02 -12.80
N ILE A 57 12.15 -22.86 -13.14
CA ILE A 57 12.23 -22.29 -14.49
C ILE A 57 13.47 -21.40 -14.56
N GLY A 58 13.63 -20.51 -13.59
CA GLY A 58 14.81 -19.65 -13.48
C GLY A 58 14.60 -18.44 -12.58
N PRO A 59 15.67 -17.69 -12.29
CA PRO A 59 15.58 -16.47 -11.50
C PRO A 59 15.17 -15.27 -12.37
N ILE A 60 14.43 -14.36 -11.74
CA ILE A 60 13.95 -13.10 -12.31
C ILE A 60 14.29 -12.00 -11.32
N MET A 61 14.83 -10.89 -11.82
CA MET A 61 15.14 -9.72 -11.01
C MET A 61 14.01 -8.70 -11.12
N LYS A 62 13.47 -8.28 -9.98
CA LYS A 62 12.43 -7.25 -9.89
C LYS A 62 12.60 -6.41 -8.66
N ASP A 63 12.30 -5.12 -8.80
CA ASP A 63 12.30 -4.21 -7.68
C ASP A 63 11.00 -4.37 -6.89
N ILE A 64 11.16 -4.61 -5.60
CA ILE A 64 10.08 -4.72 -4.63
C ILE A 64 10.03 -3.44 -3.82
N ILE A 65 8.91 -2.75 -3.93
CA ILE A 65 8.65 -1.48 -3.28
C ILE A 65 7.72 -1.71 -2.10
N ILE A 66 8.19 -1.44 -0.89
CA ILE A 66 7.40 -1.56 0.34
C ILE A 66 7.08 -0.14 0.83
N PRO A 67 5.80 0.28 0.79
CA PRO A 67 5.41 1.60 1.27
C PRO A 67 5.55 1.67 2.80
N HIS A 68 6.10 2.78 3.30
CA HIS A 68 6.31 3.03 4.71
C HIS A 68 5.93 4.48 5.08
N ARG A 69 5.59 4.74 6.35
CA ARG A 69 5.16 6.09 6.77
C ARG A 69 6.22 7.18 6.58
N LYS A 70 7.50 6.80 6.61
CA LYS A 70 8.67 7.68 6.46
C LYS A 70 9.26 7.67 5.05
N GLY A 71 8.54 7.16 4.05
CA GLY A 71 9.01 7.05 2.67
C GLY A 71 8.88 5.63 2.13
N VAL A 72 9.82 5.22 1.29
CA VAL A 72 9.74 3.98 0.53
C VAL A 72 10.95 3.10 0.80
N ILE A 73 10.72 1.82 1.05
CA ILE A 73 11.78 0.81 1.14
C ILE A 73 11.81 0.10 -0.21
N ARG A 74 12.92 0.22 -0.94
CA ARG A 74 13.13 -0.50 -2.21
C ARG A 74 14.11 -1.65 -1.96
N LEU A 75 13.67 -2.86 -2.29
CA LEU A 75 14.50 -4.06 -2.33
C LEU A 75 14.67 -4.43 -3.81
N ASN A 76 15.85 -4.92 -4.20
CA ASN A 76 16.12 -5.38 -5.56
C ASN A 76 16.50 -6.87 -5.55
N PRO A 77 15.58 -7.77 -5.18
CA PRO A 77 15.86 -9.19 -5.11
C PRO A 77 15.76 -9.91 -6.46
N GLU A 78 16.36 -11.10 -6.49
CA GLU A 78 16.13 -12.13 -7.50
C GLU A 78 15.21 -13.18 -6.87
N PHE A 79 14.08 -13.45 -7.50
CA PHE A 79 13.21 -14.55 -7.09
C PHE A 79 13.22 -15.65 -8.13
N VAL A 80 13.05 -16.89 -7.68
CA VAL A 80 13.02 -18.06 -8.55
C VAL A 80 11.58 -18.39 -8.91
N ALA A 81 11.30 -18.45 -10.22
CA ALA A 81 10.05 -18.96 -10.75
C ALA A 81 10.04 -20.49 -10.69
N LEU A 82 8.99 -21.05 -10.10
CA LEU A 82 8.77 -22.50 -9.96
C LEU A 82 7.62 -22.93 -10.87
N ASP A 83 7.81 -24.02 -11.62
CA ASP A 83 6.81 -24.52 -12.59
C ASP A 83 5.67 -25.24 -11.86
N ASP A 84 6.03 -26.18 -10.98
CA ASP A 84 5.08 -27.09 -10.31
C ASP A 84 4.54 -26.55 -8.97
N ALA A 85 4.63 -25.24 -8.73
CA ALA A 85 4.20 -24.64 -7.47
C ALA A 85 2.76 -24.10 -7.55
N HIS A 86 1.94 -24.37 -6.53
CA HIS A 86 0.55 -23.88 -6.45
C HIS A 86 0.39 -22.71 -5.46
N ILE A 87 1.27 -21.72 -5.53
CA ILE A 87 1.34 -20.62 -4.57
C ILE A 87 0.92 -19.31 -5.25
N GLN A 88 -0.08 -18.62 -4.71
CA GLN A 88 -0.60 -17.35 -5.26
C GLN A 88 -0.02 -16.11 -4.55
N VAL A 89 1.23 -16.21 -4.11
CA VAL A 89 1.90 -15.22 -3.27
C VAL A 89 3.42 -15.31 -3.42
N PHE A 90 4.11 -14.20 -3.29
CA PHE A 90 5.57 -14.19 -3.21
C PHE A 90 6.03 -14.73 -1.85
N LEU A 91 6.98 -15.68 -1.82
CA LEU A 91 7.50 -16.25 -0.57
C LEU A 91 8.94 -15.83 -0.32
N LEU A 92 9.14 -14.77 0.46
CA LEU A 92 10.46 -14.28 0.83
C LEU A 92 11.14 -15.27 1.78
N GLY A 93 12.18 -15.93 1.27
CA GLY A 93 12.95 -16.92 1.98
C GLY A 93 13.99 -16.34 2.93
N THR A 94 14.70 -17.25 3.59
CA THR A 94 15.75 -16.92 4.57
C THR A 94 16.98 -16.26 3.95
N ASP A 95 17.22 -16.47 2.65
CA ASP A 95 18.25 -15.80 1.86
C ASP A 95 18.12 -14.27 1.93
N TYR A 96 16.99 -13.73 1.51
CA TYR A 96 16.72 -12.29 1.51
C TYR A 96 16.34 -11.76 2.88
N LYS A 97 15.79 -12.61 3.76
CA LYS A 97 15.59 -12.24 5.16
C LYS A 97 16.92 -11.86 5.81
N ARG A 98 17.98 -12.64 5.57
CA ARG A 98 19.32 -12.35 6.10
C ARG A 98 19.96 -11.16 5.38
N MET A 99 19.88 -11.13 4.04
CA MET A 99 20.49 -10.08 3.23
C MET A 99 20.00 -8.68 3.60
N TYR A 100 18.68 -8.52 3.79
CA TYR A 100 18.09 -7.23 4.13
C TYR A 100 17.91 -7.00 5.64
N SER A 101 18.43 -7.91 6.48
CA SER A 101 18.28 -7.86 7.94
C SER A 101 16.81 -7.68 8.36
N ILE A 102 15.97 -8.57 7.86
CA ILE A 102 14.54 -8.61 8.14
C ILE A 102 14.31 -9.41 9.43
N ASP A 103 13.96 -8.72 10.52
CA ASP A 103 13.63 -9.37 11.79
C ASP A 103 12.13 -9.33 12.04
N ILE A 104 11.61 -10.44 12.58
CA ILE A 104 10.23 -10.56 13.07
C ILE A 104 10.31 -10.66 14.60
N PRO A 105 10.36 -9.53 15.31
CA PRO A 105 10.43 -9.52 16.76
C PRO A 105 9.17 -10.15 17.38
N ASN A 106 9.38 -11.05 18.35
CA ASN A 106 8.31 -11.62 19.14
C ASN A 106 7.92 -10.62 20.25
N SER A 107 7.09 -9.64 19.92
CA SER A 107 6.59 -8.63 20.85
C SER A 107 5.07 -8.61 20.89
N LYS A 108 4.48 -7.94 21.90
CA LYS A 108 3.01 -7.78 21.99
C LYS A 108 2.41 -7.20 20.72
N ASN A 109 3.17 -6.37 20.00
CA ASN A 109 2.77 -5.81 18.73
C ASN A 109 3.41 -6.54 17.55
N ARG A 110 2.59 -7.05 16.62
CA ARG A 110 3.10 -7.70 15.40
C ARG A 110 3.68 -6.64 14.47
N HIS A 111 5.01 -6.54 14.42
CA HIS A 111 5.75 -5.68 13.52
C HIS A 111 6.92 -6.45 12.89
N ILE A 112 7.32 -6.02 11.71
CA ILE A 112 8.51 -6.51 10.99
C ILE A 112 9.50 -5.37 10.97
N THR A 113 10.77 -5.66 11.15
CA THR A 113 11.82 -4.66 10.96
C THR A 113 12.68 -4.98 9.76
N ILE A 114 13.05 -3.99 8.97
CA ILE A 114 13.89 -4.12 7.79
C ILE A 114 15.05 -3.13 7.90
N GLY A 115 16.28 -3.60 7.72
CA GLY A 115 17.47 -2.75 7.64
C GLY A 115 18.60 -3.19 8.56
N THR A 116 19.83 -3.03 8.05
CA THR A 116 21.08 -3.47 8.69
C THR A 116 21.57 -2.55 9.81
N ASN A 117 21.25 -1.25 9.74
CA ASN A 117 21.76 -0.24 10.68
C ASN A 117 20.64 0.28 11.58
N LYS A 118 20.89 0.44 12.89
CA LYS A 118 19.91 0.97 13.86
C LYS A 118 19.28 2.30 13.42
N LYS A 119 20.04 3.15 12.71
CA LYS A 119 19.55 4.43 12.16
C LYS A 119 18.67 4.29 10.90
N LYS A 120 18.79 3.18 10.17
CA LYS A 120 18.03 2.86 8.93
C LYS A 120 17.10 1.66 9.12
N LYS A 121 16.77 1.31 10.36
CA LYS A 121 15.87 0.21 10.68
C LYS A 121 14.43 0.72 10.58
N PHE A 122 13.71 0.23 9.58
CA PHE A 122 12.30 0.55 9.38
C PHE A 122 11.47 -0.44 10.17
N SER A 123 10.41 0.03 10.86
CA SER A 123 9.46 -0.83 11.56
C SER A 123 8.13 -0.78 10.82
N LEU A 124 7.72 -1.91 10.26
CA LEU A 124 6.45 -2.11 9.59
C LEU A 124 5.48 -2.80 10.54
N ASP A 125 4.51 -2.03 11.01
CA ASP A 125 3.38 -2.57 11.75
C ASP A 125 2.56 -3.49 10.83
N ILE A 126 2.39 -4.76 11.21
CA ILE A 126 1.59 -5.73 10.44
C ILE A 126 0.08 -5.42 10.55
N TYR A 127 -0.30 -4.43 11.36
CA TYR A 127 -1.67 -4.03 11.68
C TYR A 127 -2.52 -3.47 10.54
N LYS A 128 -2.07 -3.51 9.28
CA LYS A 128 -2.83 -2.99 8.12
C LYS A 128 -3.10 -4.01 7.01
N ILE A 129 -3.01 -5.30 7.30
CA ILE A 129 -3.26 -6.35 6.30
C ILE A 129 -4.05 -7.50 6.94
N SER A 130 -4.96 -7.15 7.85
CA SER A 130 -6.18 -7.94 7.99
C SER A 130 -7.16 -7.39 6.98
N ALA A 131 -8.08 -8.22 6.50
CA ALA A 131 -9.26 -7.76 5.77
C ALA A 131 -10.12 -6.85 6.69
N GLN A 132 -9.66 -5.63 6.93
CA GLN A 132 -10.45 -4.61 7.58
C GLN A 132 -11.46 -4.15 6.55
N ASP A 133 -12.70 -4.56 6.80
CA ASP A 133 -13.91 -4.04 6.17
C ASP A 133 -13.71 -2.53 5.90
N PRO A 134 -13.60 -2.10 4.62
CA PRO A 134 -13.29 -0.72 4.24
C PRO A 134 -14.18 0.31 4.94
N LEU A 135 -15.36 -0.14 5.37
CA LEU A 135 -16.35 0.61 6.12
C LEU A 135 -15.89 1.01 7.53
N LYS A 136 -15.12 0.18 8.23
CA LYS A 136 -14.65 0.48 9.60
C LYS A 136 -13.51 1.51 9.61
N GLU A 137 -12.63 1.48 8.61
CA GLU A 137 -11.62 2.52 8.45
C GLU A 137 -12.25 3.85 8.06
N LEU A 138 -13.22 3.83 7.13
CA LEU A 138 -13.94 5.01 6.69
C LEU A 138 -14.70 5.69 7.85
N VAL A 139 -15.35 4.91 8.72
CA VAL A 139 -16.01 5.47 9.90
C VAL A 139 -14.99 5.98 10.92
N ASN A 140 -13.82 5.35 11.03
CA ASN A 140 -12.75 5.81 11.92
C ASN A 140 -12.08 7.10 11.45
N GLU A 141 -11.91 7.27 10.14
CA GLU A 141 -11.31 8.45 9.49
C GLU A 141 -12.16 9.71 9.71
N PHE A 142 -13.48 9.56 9.78
CA PHE A 142 -14.44 10.64 10.01
C PHE A 142 -15.03 10.63 11.43
N ARG A 143 -14.29 10.09 12.41
CA ARG A 143 -14.74 10.01 13.83
C ARG A 143 -15.09 11.36 14.43
N GLU A 144 -14.35 12.40 14.05
CA GLU A 144 -14.54 13.77 14.53
C GLU A 144 -15.57 14.55 13.71
N SER A 145 -16.10 13.95 12.63
CA SER A 145 -17.05 14.61 11.74
C SER A 145 -18.46 14.57 12.32
N GLN A 146 -19.09 15.75 12.41
CA GLN A 146 -20.47 15.85 12.88
C GLN A 146 -21.44 15.62 11.72
N PHE A 147 -22.13 14.48 11.73
CA PHE A 147 -23.23 14.20 10.82
C PHE A 147 -24.56 14.63 11.44
N ARG A 148 -25.47 15.16 10.61
CA ARG A 148 -26.84 15.46 11.03
C ARG A 148 -27.51 14.20 11.60
N THR A 149 -28.23 14.34 12.71
CA THR A 149 -28.90 13.24 13.43
C THR A 149 -30.02 12.59 12.64
N THR A 150 -30.57 13.29 11.64
CA THR A 150 -31.64 12.82 10.76
C THR A 150 -31.18 11.81 9.70
N LEU A 151 -29.88 11.62 9.53
CA LEU A 151 -29.34 10.68 8.52
C LEU A 151 -29.32 9.26 9.05
N THR A 152 -29.89 8.34 8.27
CA THR A 152 -29.79 6.89 8.54
C THR A 152 -28.37 6.38 8.35
N SER A 153 -28.03 5.27 9.00
CA SER A 153 -26.70 4.65 8.89
C SER A 153 -26.30 4.33 7.44
N LYS A 154 -27.27 3.94 6.60
CA LYS A 154 -27.05 3.66 5.17
C LYS A 154 -26.70 4.93 4.38
N GLN A 155 -27.37 6.05 4.67
CA GLN A 155 -27.10 7.34 4.02
C GLN A 155 -25.74 7.90 4.45
N LYS A 156 -25.39 7.81 5.74
CA LYS A 156 -24.07 8.23 6.24
C LYS A 156 -22.95 7.47 5.53
N LEU A 157 -23.12 6.17 5.35
CA LEU A 157 -22.12 5.32 4.71
C LEU A 157 -21.99 5.59 3.20
N SER A 158 -23.10 5.89 2.52
CA SER A 158 -23.09 6.37 1.13
C SER A 158 -22.36 7.70 0.98
N LEU A 159 -22.65 8.65 1.88
CA LEU A 159 -22.01 9.96 1.92
C LEU A 159 -20.51 9.86 2.14
N LEU A 160 -20.08 9.06 3.12
CA LEU A 160 -18.66 8.84 3.42
C LEU A 160 -17.90 8.25 2.22
N LYS A 161 -18.50 7.31 1.49
CA LYS A 161 -17.91 6.76 0.26
C LYS A 161 -17.73 7.84 -0.81
N MET A 162 -18.75 8.67 -1.01
CA MET A 162 -18.70 9.78 -1.95
C MET A 162 -17.62 10.81 -1.58
N LEU A 163 -17.50 11.16 -0.29
CA LEU A 163 -16.47 12.08 0.21
C LEU A 163 -15.06 11.54 -0.04
N ARG A 164 -14.83 10.25 0.23
CA ARG A 164 -13.53 9.62 -0.02
C ARG A 164 -13.16 9.55 -1.50
N ASN A 165 -14.14 9.30 -2.38
CA ASN A 165 -13.89 9.31 -3.82
C ASN A 165 -13.51 10.71 -4.34
N ASN A 166 -13.98 11.76 -3.67
CA ASN A 166 -13.71 13.15 -4.03
C ASN A 166 -12.73 13.82 -3.06
N LEU A 167 -11.88 13.05 -2.38
CA LEU A 167 -10.99 13.57 -1.33
C LEU A 167 -10.07 14.70 -1.85
N THR A 168 -9.66 14.60 -3.11
CA THR A 168 -8.83 15.60 -3.82
C THR A 168 -9.54 16.92 -4.11
N ALA A 169 -10.87 16.97 -3.98
CA ALA A 169 -11.66 18.17 -4.14
C ALA A 169 -11.79 18.98 -2.82
N PHE A 170 -11.27 18.45 -1.70
CA PHE A 170 -11.30 19.13 -0.41
C PHE A 170 -9.91 19.67 -0.07
N SER A 171 -9.86 20.89 0.49
CA SER A 171 -8.63 21.51 0.98
C SER A 171 -8.14 20.80 2.24
N ILE A 172 -6.87 20.38 2.25
CA ILE A 172 -6.19 19.86 3.43
C ILE A 172 -5.48 21.05 4.12
N GLY A 173 -5.21 21.00 5.43
CA GLY A 173 -4.57 22.11 6.15
C GLY A 173 -3.23 22.61 5.59
N GLU A 174 -2.56 21.80 4.76
CA GLU A 174 -1.34 22.18 4.04
C GLU A 174 -1.59 22.79 2.63
N GLU A 175 -2.81 22.67 2.09
CA GLU A 175 -3.22 23.24 0.81
C GLU A 175 -4.37 24.24 1.02
N PRO A 176 -4.11 25.57 0.94
CA PRO A 176 -5.16 26.56 1.14
C PRO A 176 -6.27 26.43 0.09
N LEU A 177 -7.48 26.83 0.48
CA LEU A 177 -8.67 27.00 -0.38
C LEU A 177 -8.35 27.94 -1.57
N GLY A 178 -7.75 27.40 -2.64
CA GLY A 178 -7.30 28.19 -3.79
C GLY A 178 -6.73 27.39 -4.96
N LYS A 179 -6.60 26.06 -4.84
CA LYS A 179 -6.11 25.20 -5.94
C LYS A 179 -7.21 24.81 -6.94
N ILE A 180 -8.48 24.93 -6.56
CA ILE A 180 -9.63 24.70 -7.44
C ILE A 180 -9.85 25.97 -8.28
N ARG A 181 -9.31 25.97 -9.50
CA ARG A 181 -9.52 27.07 -10.45
C ARG A 181 -11.00 27.17 -10.83
N GLY A 182 -11.60 28.36 -10.66
CA GLY A 182 -12.98 28.64 -11.09
C GLY A 182 -14.05 28.64 -9.99
N HIS A 183 -13.67 28.46 -8.71
CA HIS A 183 -14.56 28.66 -7.55
C HIS A 183 -14.20 29.92 -6.73
N ASP A 184 -13.49 30.87 -7.35
CA ASP A 184 -13.13 32.13 -6.71
C ASP A 184 -14.37 33.02 -6.58
N ILE A 185 -14.82 33.26 -5.35
CA ILE A 185 -15.86 34.25 -5.08
C ILE A 185 -15.18 35.62 -5.06
N LYS A 186 -15.37 36.42 -6.12
CA LYS A 186 -15.03 37.84 -6.10
C LYS A 186 -16.10 38.61 -5.34
N LEU A 187 -15.85 38.85 -4.05
CA LEU A 187 -16.65 39.76 -3.25
C LEU A 187 -16.25 41.20 -3.59
N TYR A 188 -17.15 41.93 -4.24
CA TYR A 188 -17.02 43.37 -4.41
C TYR A 188 -17.75 44.06 -3.26
N LEU A 189 -16.98 44.67 -2.36
CA LEU A 189 -17.56 45.53 -1.33
C LEU A 189 -17.87 46.87 -2.00
N ASN A 190 -19.14 47.08 -2.39
CA ASN A 190 -19.54 48.34 -2.97
C ASN A 190 -19.63 49.40 -1.86
N VAL A 191 -18.61 50.27 -1.78
CA VAL A 191 -18.56 51.42 -0.87
C VAL A 191 -19.19 52.67 -1.49
N GLU A 192 -19.77 52.57 -2.68
CA GLU A 192 -20.48 53.68 -3.29
C GLU A 192 -21.77 53.98 -2.53
N ARG A 193 -21.94 55.27 -2.22
CA ARG A 193 -23.16 55.77 -1.62
C ARG A 193 -24.30 55.66 -2.65
N PRO A 194 -25.54 55.37 -2.21
CA PRO A 194 -25.95 55.24 -0.81
C PRO A 194 -25.84 53.79 -0.30
N TYR A 195 -25.29 53.63 0.91
CA TYR A 195 -25.28 52.33 1.60
C TYR A 195 -26.70 51.80 1.82
N LEU A 196 -26.81 50.46 1.80
CA LEU A 196 -28.04 49.75 2.18
C LEU A 196 -28.51 50.23 3.57
N PRO A 197 -29.82 50.44 3.79
CA PRO A 197 -30.35 51.01 5.03
C PRO A 197 -29.88 50.31 6.31
N ILE A 198 -29.66 49.00 6.25
CA ILE A 198 -29.25 48.17 7.40
C ILE A 198 -27.79 48.38 7.83
N LEU A 199 -26.95 48.93 6.95
CA LEU A 199 -25.55 49.27 7.20
C LEU A 199 -25.36 50.76 7.54
N ARG A 200 -26.43 51.54 7.49
CA ARG A 200 -26.43 52.92 8.01
C ARG A 200 -26.43 52.80 9.53
N ARG A 201 -25.48 53.45 10.19
CA ARG A 201 -25.52 53.55 11.67
C ARG A 201 -26.84 54.24 12.07
N PRO A 202 -27.49 53.81 13.16
CA PRO A 202 -28.66 54.50 13.70
C PRO A 202 -28.32 55.95 14.09
#